data_AF-A0A0V8HF07-F1
#
_entry.id   AF-A0A0V8HF07-F1
#
_cell.length_a   1.000
_cell.length_b   1.000
_cell.length_c   1.000
_cell.angle_alpha   90.00
_cell.angle_beta   90.00
_cell.angle_gamma   90.00
#
_symmetry.space_group_name_H-M   'P 1'
#
loop_
_entity.id
_entity.type
_entity.pdbx_description
1 polymer ?
#
loop_
_entity_poly.entity_id
_entity_poly.type
_entity_poly.pdbx_seq_one_letter_code
_entity_poly.pdbx_strand_id
1 'polypeptide(L)'
;MKNEKGQSLVEYAMVLPLLLLLIFGIIDFGRYFHAYLTVDHAGREAARAASVGKNAVDAALRNGTGIGLSSGQVQVSEAGGEAVVRIVYPITFVTPVIGSLVGPLQVDDTTVMRIE
;
A
#
# COMPACT_ATOMS: atom_id res chain seq x y z
N MET A 1 32.58 0.10 -43.60
CA MET A 1 31.65 -0.74 -42.79
C MET A 1 31.89 -0.53 -41.28
N LYS A 2 31.82 0.70 -40.77
CA LYS A 2 32.15 1.02 -39.36
C LYS A 2 31.01 1.63 -38.52
N ASN A 3 29.78 1.70 -39.04
CA ASN A 3 28.66 2.37 -38.34
C ASN A 3 27.55 1.45 -37.80
N GLU A 4 27.45 0.21 -38.25
CA GLU A 4 26.36 -0.71 -37.86
C GLU A 4 26.35 -1.00 -36.35
N LYS A 5 27.53 -1.20 -35.73
CA LYS A 5 27.63 -1.54 -34.30
C LYS A 5 27.25 -0.41 -33.35
N GLY A 6 27.44 0.85 -33.75
CA GLY A 6 27.05 2.02 -32.96
C GLY A 6 25.55 2.31 -33.07
N GLN A 7 24.96 2.03 -34.24
CA GLN A 7 23.54 2.25 -34.49
C GLN A 7 22.65 1.33 -33.64
N SER A 8 22.96 0.04 -33.55
CA SER A 8 22.17 -0.90 -32.74
C SER A 8 22.19 -0.54 -31.24
N LEU A 9 23.29 0.05 -30.75
CA LEU A 9 23.39 0.51 -29.36
C LEU A 9 22.49 1.73 -29.10
N VAL A 10 22.37 2.63 -30.07
CA VAL A 10 21.48 3.80 -30.00
C VAL A 10 20.01 3.38 -30.05
N GLU A 11 19.65 2.44 -30.92
CA GLU A 11 18.29 1.89 -30.99
C GLU A 11 17.86 1.26 -29.66
N TYR A 12 18.74 0.47 -29.03
CA TYR A 12 18.47 -0.11 -27.72
C TYR A 12 18.34 0.96 -26.61
N ALA A 13 19.19 2.00 -26.65
CA ALA A 13 19.16 3.09 -25.69
C ALA A 13 17.85 3.89 -25.72
N MET A 14 17.10 3.88 -26.83
CA MET A 14 15.78 4.53 -26.90
C MET A 14 14.65 3.67 -26.32
N VAL A 15 14.74 2.34 -26.43
CA VAL A 15 13.71 1.41 -25.91
C VAL A 15 13.89 1.15 -24.42
N LEU A 16 15.14 1.12 -23.94
CA LEU A 16 15.47 0.81 -22.57
C LEU A 16 14.74 1.70 -21.53
N PRO A 17 14.65 3.04 -21.68
CA PRO A 17 13.90 3.88 -20.75
C PRO A 17 12.43 3.52 -20.65
N LEU A 18 11.78 3.17 -21.77
CA LEU A 18 10.38 2.76 -21.80
C LEU A 18 10.19 1.42 -21.08
N LEU A 19 11.10 0.46 -21.32
CA LEU A 19 11.09 -0.83 -20.65
C LEU A 19 11.30 -0.68 -19.14
N LEU A 20 12.26 0.15 -18.73
CA LEU A 20 12.50 0.44 -17.31
C LEU A 20 11.28 1.09 -16.65
N LEU A 21 10.66 2.07 -17.32
CA LEU A 21 9.45 2.71 -16.82
C LEU A 21 8.31 1.70 -16.63
N LEU A 22 8.14 0.76 -17.55
CA LEU A 22 7.15 -0.32 -17.42
C LEU A 22 7.46 -1.23 -16.23
N ILE A 23 8.70 -1.69 -16.07
CA ILE A 23 9.11 -2.57 -14.97
C ILE A 23 8.91 -1.87 -13.63
N PHE A 24 9.39 -0.63 -13.50
CA PHE A 24 9.24 0.16 -12.28
C PHE A 24 7.77 0.48 -11.98
N GLY A 25 6.95 0.74 -13.01
CA GLY A 25 5.51 0.88 -12.85
C GLY A 25 4.84 -0.37 -12.28
N ILE A 26 5.22 -1.55 -12.75
CA ILE A 26 4.71 -2.83 -12.23
C ILE A 26 5.15 -3.02 -10.77
N ILE A 27 6.39 -2.68 -10.43
CA ILE A 27 6.90 -2.80 -9.05
C ILE A 27 6.11 -1.90 -8.10
N ASP A 28 5.94 -0.63 -8.45
CA ASP A 28 5.20 0.32 -7.61
C ASP A 28 3.72 -0.06 -7.48
N PHE A 29 3.10 -0.51 -8.57
CA PHE A 29 1.74 -1.04 -8.52
C PHE A 29 1.61 -2.27 -7.62
N GLY A 30 2.55 -3.22 -7.72
CA GLY A 30 2.55 -4.41 -6.88
C GLY A 30 2.68 -4.06 -5.39
N ARG A 31 3.53 -3.09 -5.05
CA ARG A 31 3.67 -2.60 -3.67
C ARG A 31 2.41 -1.90 -3.17
N TYR A 32 1.79 -1.07 -4.01
CA TYR A 32 0.51 -0.44 -3.68
C TYR A 32 -0.57 -1.49 -3.41
N PHE A 33 -0.71 -2.48 -4.30
CA PHE A 33 -1.73 -3.52 -4.18
C PHE A 33 -1.50 -4.42 -2.96
N HIS A 34 -0.24 -4.77 -2.67
CA HIS A 34 0.12 -5.49 -1.45
C HIS A 34 -0.27 -4.69 -0.19
N ALA A 35 -0.05 -3.37 -0.19
CA ALA A 35 -0.46 -2.51 0.92
C ALA A 35 -1.97 -2.46 1.08
N TYR A 36 -2.71 -2.32 -0.03
CA TYR A 36 -4.18 -2.34 -0.02
C TYR A 36 -4.74 -3.61 0.63
N LEU A 37 -4.29 -4.79 0.18
CA LEU A 37 -4.75 -6.07 0.73
C LEU A 37 -4.37 -6.25 2.20
N THR A 38 -3.18 -5.81 2.58
CA THR A 38 -2.68 -5.91 3.95
C THR A 38 -3.50 -5.03 4.90
N VAL A 39 -3.85 -3.81 4.46
CA VAL A 39 -4.67 -2.88 5.23
C VAL A 39 -6.09 -3.43 5.42
N ASP A 40 -6.74 -3.92 4.36
CA ASP A 40 -8.08 -4.55 4.44
C ASP A 40 -8.09 -5.72 5.43
N HIS A 41 -7.10 -6.61 5.33
CA HIS A 41 -6.99 -7.75 6.24
C HIS A 41 -6.74 -7.30 7.69
N ALA A 42 -5.87 -6.32 7.91
CA ALA A 42 -5.59 -5.77 9.23
C ALA A 42 -6.82 -5.07 9.84
N GLY A 43 -7.59 -4.33 9.04
CA GLY A 43 -8.83 -3.65 9.46
C GLY A 43 -9.87 -4.63 9.96
N ARG A 44 -10.06 -5.74 9.25
CA ARG A 44 -10.99 -6.81 9.63
C ARG A 44 -10.60 -7.52 10.91
N GLU A 45 -9.32 -7.86 11.07
CA GLU A 45 -8.84 -8.49 12.30
C GLU A 45 -8.91 -7.54 13.50
N ALA A 46 -8.67 -6.25 13.27
CA ALA A 46 -8.80 -5.22 14.29
C ALA A 46 -10.26 -5.01 14.72
N ALA A 47 -11.20 -4.91 13.77
CA ALA A 47 -12.61 -4.76 14.07
C ALA A 47 -13.15 -5.98 14.84
N ARG A 48 -12.70 -7.19 14.49
CA ARG A 48 -13.04 -8.44 15.19
C ARG A 48 -12.46 -8.48 16.60
N ALA A 49 -11.28 -7.91 16.81
CA ALA A 49 -10.70 -7.80 18.14
C ALA A 49 -11.50 -6.79 18.98
N ALA A 50 -11.83 -5.62 18.44
CA ALA A 50 -12.66 -4.62 19.13
C ALA A 50 -14.06 -5.16 19.48
N SER A 51 -14.69 -5.91 18.58
CA SER A 51 -16.03 -6.45 18.81
C SER A 51 -16.13 -7.40 20.01
N VAL A 52 -15.02 -7.97 20.46
CA VAL A 52 -14.92 -8.86 21.63
C VAL A 52 -14.11 -8.25 22.77
N GLY A 53 -13.91 -6.92 22.78
CA GLY A 53 -13.21 -6.18 23.83
C GLY A 53 -11.70 -6.40 23.90
N LYS A 54 -11.07 -6.88 22.81
CA LYS A 54 -9.61 -7.02 22.70
C LYS A 54 -8.99 -5.77 22.08
N ASN A 55 -7.68 -5.60 22.27
CA ASN A 55 -6.93 -4.48 21.71
C ASN A 55 -6.88 -4.56 20.17
N ALA A 56 -7.73 -3.78 19.50
CA ALA A 56 -7.82 -3.71 18.05
C ALA A 56 -6.57 -3.12 17.39
N VAL A 57 -5.88 -2.20 18.06
CA VAL A 57 -4.64 -1.61 17.53
C VAL A 57 -3.54 -2.69 17.47
N ASP A 58 -3.38 -3.51 18.52
CA ASP A 58 -2.41 -4.63 18.49
C ASP A 58 -2.74 -5.64 17.39
N ALA A 59 -4.03 -5.97 17.22
CA ALA A 59 -4.48 -6.85 16.15
C ALA A 59 -4.21 -6.28 14.74
N ALA A 60 -4.45 -4.98 14.53
CA ALA A 60 -4.10 -4.31 13.27
C ALA A 60 -2.58 -4.39 13.00
N LEU A 61 -1.76 -4.06 14.01
CA LEU A 61 -0.30 -4.01 13.86
C LEU A 61 0.30 -5.38 13.56
N ARG A 62 -0.16 -6.44 14.23
CA ARG A 62 0.28 -7.82 13.97
C ARG A 62 0.02 -8.24 12.53
N ASN A 63 -1.15 -7.88 11.99
CA ASN A 63 -1.54 -8.21 10.62
C ASN A 63 -0.98 -7.23 9.58
N GLY A 64 -0.52 -6.05 10.00
CA GLY A 64 0.08 -5.00 9.16
C GLY A 64 1.61 -5.01 9.11
N THR A 65 2.28 -5.99 9.71
CA THR A 65 3.76 -6.04 9.78
C THR A 65 4.45 -6.03 8.41
N GLY A 66 3.85 -6.68 7.41
CA GLY A 66 4.39 -6.74 6.04
C GLY A 66 4.49 -5.40 5.32
N ILE A 67 3.83 -4.36 5.85
CA ILE A 67 3.87 -3.00 5.30
C ILE A 67 4.44 -1.97 6.30
N GLY A 68 4.83 -2.41 7.49
CA GLY A 68 5.30 -1.50 8.54
C GLY A 68 4.19 -0.59 9.09
N LEU A 69 2.96 -1.13 9.25
CA LEU A 69 1.85 -0.40 9.86
C LEU A 69 2.23 0.07 11.29
N SER A 70 1.81 1.27 11.66
CA SER A 70 2.10 1.92 12.94
C SER A 70 0.81 2.34 13.65
N SER A 71 0.86 2.49 14.98
CA SER A 71 -0.33 2.79 15.79
C SER A 71 -0.98 4.12 15.41
N GLY A 72 -0.20 5.11 14.95
CA GLY A 72 -0.73 6.39 14.49
C GLY A 72 -1.58 6.31 13.22
N GLN A 73 -1.55 5.19 12.52
CA GLN A 73 -2.31 4.93 11.30
C GLN A 73 -3.63 4.20 11.57
N VAL A 74 -3.89 3.79 12.83
CA VAL A 74 -5.06 3.01 13.22
C VAL A 74 -5.91 3.84 14.17
N GLN A 75 -7.15 4.09 13.79
CA GLN A 75 -8.15 4.79 14.58
C GLN A 75 -9.26 3.81 14.94
N VAL A 76 -9.59 3.72 16.23
CA VAL A 76 -10.63 2.82 16.74
C VAL A 76 -11.68 3.69 17.43
N SER A 77 -12.95 3.46 17.08
CA SER A 77 -14.10 4.11 17.70
C SER A 77 -15.15 3.05 18.03
N GLU A 78 -15.62 3.05 19.26
CA GLU A 78 -16.67 2.14 19.74
C GLU A 78 -17.87 3.00 20.13
N ALA A 79 -18.96 2.90 19.37
CA ALA A 79 -20.16 3.69 19.59
C ALA A 79 -21.41 2.92 19.16
N GLY A 80 -22.49 3.03 19.93
CA GLY A 80 -23.79 2.46 19.56
C GLY A 80 -23.83 0.92 19.47
N GLY A 81 -22.89 0.22 20.11
CA GLY A 81 -22.76 -1.24 19.98
C GLY A 81 -22.03 -1.68 18.71
N GLU A 82 -21.33 -0.77 18.04
CA GLU A 82 -20.48 -1.05 16.89
C GLU A 82 -19.03 -0.63 17.17
N ALA A 83 -18.10 -1.48 16.76
CA ALA A 83 -16.69 -1.23 16.69
C ALA A 83 -16.34 -0.80 15.26
N VAL A 84 -15.91 0.45 15.12
CA VAL A 84 -15.45 1.06 13.87
C VAL A 84 -13.93 1.19 13.93
N VAL A 85 -13.24 0.52 13.02
CA VAL A 85 -11.79 0.63 12.85
C VAL A 85 -11.50 1.28 11.52
N ARG A 86 -10.72 2.36 11.54
CA ARG A 86 -10.23 3.05 10.35
C ARG A 86 -8.71 2.98 10.29
N ILE A 87 -8.18 2.57 9.16
CA ILE A 87 -6.74 2.50 8.91
C ILE A 87 -6.39 3.41 7.74
N VAL A 88 -5.48 4.36 7.97
CA VAL A 88 -4.99 5.29 6.95
C VAL A 88 -3.49 5.07 6.75
N TYR A 89 -3.11 4.44 5.64
CA TYR A 89 -1.74 4.08 5.33
C TYR A 89 -1.19 4.86 4.13
N PRO A 90 -0.12 5.66 4.30
CA PRO A 90 0.50 6.42 3.22
C PRO A 90 1.33 5.52 2.31
N ILE A 91 1.19 5.71 1.00
CA ILE A 91 1.95 4.99 -0.03
C ILE A 91 3.14 5.83 -0.45
N THR A 92 4.33 5.24 -0.34
CA THR A 92 5.56 5.84 -0.85
C THR A 92 6.03 5.09 -2.10
N PHE A 93 6.00 5.77 -3.24
CA PHE A 93 6.51 5.26 -4.51
C PHE A 93 8.03 5.14 -4.47
N VAL A 94 8.58 4.01 -4.95
CA VAL A 94 10.03 3.86 -5.13
C VAL A 94 10.50 4.71 -6.30
N THR A 95 9.68 4.81 -7.36
CA THR A 95 10.03 5.52 -8.59
C THR A 95 9.63 6.99 -8.49
N PRO A 96 10.59 7.95 -8.42
CA PRO A 96 10.26 9.36 -8.21
C PRO A 96 9.42 9.96 -9.36
N VAL A 97 9.61 9.46 -10.58
CA VAL A 97 8.84 9.91 -11.76
C VAL A 97 7.35 9.59 -11.57
N ILE A 98 7.02 8.42 -11.02
CA ILE A 98 5.62 8.03 -10.76
C ILE A 98 5.08 8.83 -9.56
N GLY A 99 5.86 8.95 -8.48
CA GLY A 99 5.46 9.71 -7.31
C GLY A 99 5.20 11.20 -7.60
N SER A 100 6.02 11.83 -8.45
CA SER A 100 5.83 13.23 -8.86
C SER A 100 4.65 13.44 -9.81
N LEU A 101 4.28 12.43 -10.61
CA LEU A 101 3.14 12.49 -11.51
C LEU A 101 1.81 12.30 -10.78
N VAL A 102 1.76 11.37 -9.84
CA VAL A 102 0.52 10.94 -9.17
C VAL A 102 0.28 11.69 -7.84
N GLY A 103 1.35 12.20 -7.21
CA GLY A 103 1.28 12.86 -5.92
C GLY A 103 1.17 11.89 -4.73
N PRO A 104 0.98 12.41 -3.51
CA PRO A 104 0.84 11.58 -2.32
C PRO A 104 -0.45 10.76 -2.40
N LEU A 105 -0.32 9.45 -2.24
CA LEU A 105 -1.45 8.52 -2.17
C LEU A 105 -1.49 7.85 -0.81
N GLN A 106 -2.69 7.49 -0.38
CA GLN A 106 -2.94 6.76 0.85
C GLN A 106 -4.05 5.74 0.64
N VAL A 107 -3.96 4.63 1.34
CA VAL A 107 -5.03 3.64 1.45
C VAL A 107 -5.83 3.98 2.69
N ASP A 108 -7.12 4.23 2.52
CA ASP A 108 -8.08 4.46 3.59
C ASP A 108 -9.03 3.27 3.62
N ASP A 109 -9.00 2.52 4.71
CA ASP A 109 -9.91 1.41 4.95
C ASP A 109 -10.72 1.69 6.21
N THR A 110 -12.01 1.41 6.17
CA THR A 110 -12.90 1.53 7.34
C THR A 110 -13.72 0.25 7.45
N THR A 111 -13.48 -0.49 8.51
CA THR A 111 -14.20 -1.72 8.83
C THR A 111 -15.09 -1.52 10.05
N VAL A 112 -16.33 -1.99 9.98
CA VAL A 112 -17.32 -1.93 11.08
C VAL A 112 -17.76 -3.33 11.47
N MET A 113 -17.78 -3.63 12.77
CA MET A 113 -18.31 -4.88 13.32
C MET A 113 -19.18 -4.61 14.56
N ARG A 114 -20.21 -5.43 14.76
CA ARG A 114 -21.10 -5.31 15.93
C ARG A 114 -20.40 -5.86 17.18
N ILE A 115 -20.48 -5.12 18.28
CA ILE A 115 -19.96 -5.53 19.59
C ILE A 115 -20.92 -6.54 20.22
N GLU A 116 -20.37 -7.65 20.70
CA GLU A 116 -21.10 -8.72 21.40
C GLU A 116 -21.08 -8.56 22.92
#